data_AF-A0A832TNW0-F1
#
_entry.id   AF-A0A832TNW0-F1
#
_cell.length_a   1.000
_cell.length_b   1.000
_cell.length_c   1.000
_cell.angle_alpha   90.00
_cell.angle_beta   90.00
_cell.angle_gamma   90.00
#
_symmetry.space_group_name_H-M   'P 1'
#
loop_
_entity.id
_entity.type
_entity.pdbx_description
1 polymer ?
#
loop_
_entity_poly.entity_id
_entity_poly.type
_entity_poly.pdbx_seq_one_letter_code
_entity_poly.pdbx_strand_id
1 'polypeptide(L)'
;MKATMKFCAVLLALLLAGMAMVPCVSAECACHREDMRFQEEFRIVQSDKGTNLLDELGLSRPVNLENTVHLKTYTESKEIADKLLDAINLSDRSDSVIGMYDFGNYQILLISQGESILEVLSDGHTVKSSTRIPILLGEKEISKKPTMISLNEMMENVSVNTHVQLYSTSIVSPESPSMILTLYIVTVTRTDEYRNYFGEIRASLTAKGTFYVEYGSSITGITDLSSYYTTFPYSTCEYSHYTSGVGTTVGQVNAHLKTGSLFARAQIDNWVSCNNWLTTNDGGTTSTWMSGSGDGCTG
;
A
#
# COMPACT_ATOMS: atom_id res chain seq x y z
N MET A 1 -53.93 17.56 15.26
CA MET A 1 -52.96 16.62 14.65
C MET A 1 -52.45 17.09 13.27
N LYS A 2 -51.85 18.28 13.15
CA LYS A 2 -51.22 18.73 11.87
C LYS A 2 -49.90 19.50 12.01
N ALA A 3 -49.41 19.73 13.25
CA ALA A 3 -48.16 20.47 13.49
C ALA A 3 -46.94 19.56 13.76
N THR A 4 -47.15 18.29 14.13
CA THR A 4 -46.07 17.35 14.49
C THR A 4 -45.41 16.65 13.30
N MET A 5 -46.06 16.57 12.13
CA MET A 5 -45.47 15.92 10.95
C MET A 5 -44.44 16.79 10.21
N LYS A 6 -44.52 18.12 10.29
CA LYS A 6 -43.58 19.01 9.57
C LYS A 6 -42.21 19.10 10.24
N PHE A 7 -42.13 18.90 11.57
CA PHE A 7 -40.86 18.94 12.30
C PHE A 7 -40.00 17.70 12.05
N CYS A 8 -40.60 16.51 11.92
CA CYS A 8 -39.85 15.29 11.61
C CYS A 8 -39.28 15.28 10.19
N ALA A 9 -39.98 15.85 9.19
CA ALA A 9 -39.48 15.90 7.82
C ALA A 9 -38.28 16.85 7.66
N VAL A 10 -38.25 17.96 8.42
CA VAL A 10 -37.12 18.92 8.40
C VAL A 10 -35.90 18.36 9.14
N LEU A 11 -36.11 17.64 10.27
CA LEU A 11 -35.01 16.95 10.95
C LEU A 11 -34.42 15.80 10.13
N LEU A 12 -35.25 15.04 9.41
CA LEU A 12 -34.78 13.95 8.54
C LEU A 12 -34.00 14.50 7.33
N ALA A 13 -34.41 15.63 6.76
CA ALA A 13 -33.70 16.29 5.67
C ALA A 13 -32.36 16.90 6.10
N LEU A 14 -32.26 17.41 7.34
CA LEU A 14 -30.98 17.87 7.93
C LEU A 14 -30.04 16.70 8.27
N LEU A 15 -30.57 15.54 8.69
CA LEU A 15 -29.78 14.33 8.92
C LEU A 15 -29.31 13.68 7.60
N LEU A 16 -30.10 13.75 6.53
CA LEU A 16 -29.71 13.25 5.20
C LEU A 16 -28.73 14.18 4.47
N ALA A 17 -28.81 15.50 4.69
CA ALA A 17 -27.82 16.44 4.15
C ALA A 17 -26.45 16.36 4.88
N GLY A 18 -26.41 15.82 6.10
CA GLY A 18 -25.17 15.59 6.86
C GLY A 18 -24.39 14.33 6.48
N MET A 19 -24.97 13.44 5.66
CA MET A 19 -24.31 12.18 5.23
C MET A 19 -23.65 12.26 3.85
N ALA A 20 -23.71 13.40 3.17
CA ALA A 20 -23.20 13.56 1.80
C ALA A 20 -21.83 14.28 1.71
N MET A 21 -21.14 14.49 2.83
CA MET A 21 -19.76 14.97 2.81
C MET A 21 -18.89 14.03 3.63
N VAL A 22 -18.50 12.92 3.01
CA VAL A 22 -17.29 12.20 3.40
C VAL A 22 -16.14 12.95 2.72
N PRO A 23 -15.29 13.67 3.47
CA PRO A 23 -14.04 14.08 2.89
C PRO A 23 -13.14 12.84 2.90
N CYS A 24 -12.94 12.23 1.73
CA CYS A 24 -11.71 11.48 1.47
C CYS A 24 -10.58 12.51 1.49
N VAL A 25 -10.03 12.80 2.67
CA VAL A 25 -8.88 13.69 2.80
C VAL A 25 -7.64 12.86 2.53
N SER A 26 -7.04 13.05 1.36
CA SER A 26 -5.59 12.88 1.21
C SER A 26 -4.97 14.01 2.02
N ALA A 27 -4.48 13.71 3.23
CA ALA A 27 -3.85 14.71 4.07
C ALA A 27 -2.38 14.84 3.67
N GLU A 28 -2.04 16.02 3.15
CA GLU A 28 -0.67 16.50 3.00
C GLU A 28 0.10 16.46 4.33
N CYS A 29 1.40 16.19 4.21
CA CYS A 29 2.39 16.11 5.27
C CYS A 29 2.29 17.24 6.30
N ALA A 30 2.14 16.88 7.57
CA ALA A 30 2.54 17.71 8.69
C ALA A 30 3.68 17.00 9.44
N CYS A 31 4.90 17.47 9.18
CA CYS A 31 6.09 17.05 9.91
C CYS A 31 6.01 17.54 11.36
N HIS A 32 5.58 16.70 12.28
CA HIS A 32 5.88 16.87 13.70
C HIS A 32 6.52 15.60 14.25
N ARG A 33 7.86 15.70 14.37
CA ARG A 33 8.71 14.76 15.08
C ARG A 33 8.63 15.13 16.56
N GLU A 34 7.78 14.42 17.30
CA GLU A 34 7.92 14.34 18.76
C GLU A 34 8.02 12.88 19.19
N ASP A 35 9.08 12.62 19.94
CA ASP A 35 9.46 11.34 20.52
C ASP A 35 8.34 10.77 21.41
N MET A 36 7.63 9.75 20.94
CA MET A 36 6.90 8.83 21.82
C MET A 36 7.61 7.48 21.89
N ARG A 37 8.31 7.31 23.01
CA ARG A 37 8.85 6.04 23.50
C ARG A 37 7.69 5.08 23.82
N PHE A 38 7.33 4.24 22.85
CA PHE A 38 6.81 2.90 23.12
C PHE A 38 7.77 1.89 22.49
N GLN A 39 8.91 1.67 23.17
CA GLN A 39 9.70 0.45 23.02
C GLN A 39 8.96 -0.65 23.77
N GLU A 40 7.94 -1.25 23.16
CA GLU A 40 7.83 -2.70 23.29
C GLU A 40 8.68 -3.27 22.16
N GLU A 41 9.62 -4.16 22.53
CA GLU A 41 10.49 -4.86 21.60
C GLU A 41 9.63 -5.60 20.57
N PHE A 42 9.38 -4.96 19.42
CA PHE A 42 8.87 -5.61 18.22
C PHE A 42 9.90 -6.64 17.79
N ARG A 43 9.78 -7.86 18.31
CA ARG A 43 10.39 -9.01 17.66
C ARG A 43 9.73 -9.12 16.31
N ILE A 44 10.51 -8.83 15.28
CA ILE A 44 10.30 -9.39 13.93
C ILE A 44 10.17 -10.89 14.15
N VAL A 45 8.95 -11.40 14.24
CA VAL A 45 8.72 -12.83 14.10
C VAL A 45 8.99 -13.09 12.63
N GLN A 46 10.25 -13.41 12.31
CA GLN A 46 10.58 -14.08 11.06
C GLN A 46 9.75 -15.36 11.05
N SER A 47 8.60 -15.31 10.36
CA SER A 47 7.84 -16.51 10.06
C SER A 47 8.74 -17.47 9.29
N ASP A 48 8.78 -18.72 9.75
CA ASP A 48 9.53 -19.81 9.16
C ASP A 48 9.31 -19.89 7.64
N LYS A 49 10.39 -19.70 6.87
CA LYS A 49 10.52 -19.95 5.42
C LYS A 49 9.25 -19.74 4.59
N GLY A 50 8.89 -18.49 4.30
CA GLY A 50 7.85 -18.16 3.32
C GLY A 50 8.04 -18.89 1.97
N THR A 51 6.94 -19.39 1.42
CA THR A 51 6.86 -19.94 0.06
C THR A 51 6.89 -18.83 -0.98
N ASN A 52 7.48 -19.09 -2.14
CA ASN A 52 7.54 -18.10 -3.21
C ASN A 52 6.14 -17.85 -3.80
N LEU A 53 5.73 -16.60 -4.01
CA LEU A 53 4.41 -16.24 -4.55
C LEU A 53 4.17 -16.86 -5.93
N LEU A 54 5.20 -16.99 -6.78
CA LEU A 54 5.06 -17.69 -8.06
C LEU A 54 4.72 -19.17 -7.82
N ASP A 55 5.38 -19.84 -6.89
CA ASP A 55 5.08 -21.25 -6.58
C ASP A 55 3.68 -21.42 -6.02
N GLU A 56 3.26 -20.50 -5.14
CA GLU A 56 1.91 -20.52 -4.57
C GLU A 56 0.82 -20.34 -5.62
N LEU A 57 1.11 -19.57 -6.67
CA LEU A 57 0.23 -19.39 -7.82
C LEU A 57 0.41 -20.48 -8.89
N GLY A 58 1.27 -21.49 -8.67
CA GLY A 58 1.55 -22.56 -9.61
C GLY A 58 2.31 -22.13 -10.87
N LEU A 59 3.02 -21.00 -10.80
CA LEU A 59 3.78 -20.40 -11.89
C LEU A 59 5.23 -20.85 -11.88
N SER A 60 5.83 -20.94 -13.07
CA SER A 60 7.25 -21.23 -13.19
C SER A 60 8.10 -20.04 -12.78
N ARG A 61 9.12 -20.29 -11.96
CA ARG A 61 10.13 -19.29 -11.61
C ARG A 61 10.98 -18.94 -12.84
N PRO A 62 11.24 -17.67 -13.13
CA PRO A 62 12.14 -17.29 -14.20
C PRO A 62 13.58 -17.69 -13.87
N VAL A 63 14.38 -17.92 -14.91
CA VAL A 63 15.80 -18.23 -14.79
C VAL A 63 16.59 -16.92 -14.71
N ASN A 64 17.35 -16.73 -13.64
CA ASN A 64 18.28 -15.59 -13.56
C ASN A 64 19.45 -15.82 -14.51
N LEU A 65 19.61 -14.95 -15.49
CA LEU A 65 20.75 -14.97 -16.41
C LEU A 65 21.84 -14.03 -15.86
N GLU A 66 23.09 -14.50 -15.77
CA GLU A 66 24.22 -13.77 -15.16
C GLU A 66 24.57 -12.45 -15.86
N ASN A 67 24.14 -12.24 -17.11
CA ASN A 67 24.44 -11.04 -17.91
C ASN A 67 23.19 -10.20 -18.21
N THR A 68 22.23 -10.19 -17.29
CA THR A 68 21.00 -9.40 -17.46
C THR A 68 21.25 -7.94 -17.08
N VAL A 69 20.73 -7.01 -17.88
CA VAL A 69 20.71 -5.59 -17.49
C VAL A 69 19.66 -5.43 -16.39
N HIS A 70 20.11 -4.99 -15.22
CA HIS A 70 19.26 -4.82 -14.05
C HIS A 70 18.57 -3.45 -14.05
N LEU A 71 17.34 -3.44 -13.53
CA LEU A 71 16.57 -2.22 -13.37
C LEU A 71 17.17 -1.38 -12.24
N LYS A 72 17.67 -0.18 -12.56
CA LYS A 72 18.21 0.78 -11.58
C LYS A 72 17.05 1.49 -10.88
N THR A 73 17.19 1.74 -9.59
CA THR A 73 16.25 2.58 -8.83
C THR A 73 16.29 4.03 -9.32
N TYR A 74 15.26 4.82 -8.99
CA TYR A 74 15.25 6.26 -9.26
C TYR A 74 16.48 6.96 -8.67
N THR A 75 16.84 6.65 -7.42
CA THR A 75 18.00 7.27 -6.74
C THR A 75 19.31 7.00 -7.48
N GLU A 76 19.52 5.79 -8.00
CA GLU A 76 20.73 5.43 -8.77
C GLU A 76 20.78 6.10 -10.15
N SER A 77 19.62 6.46 -10.70
CA SER A 77 19.48 7.00 -12.06
C SER A 77 19.02 8.46 -12.09
N LYS A 78 19.00 9.14 -10.94
CA LYS A 78 18.31 10.41 -10.72
C LYS A 78 18.58 11.46 -11.79
N GLU A 79 19.84 11.72 -12.11
CA GLU A 79 20.21 12.76 -13.07
C GLU A 79 19.62 12.52 -14.46
N ILE A 80 19.59 11.26 -14.91
CA ILE A 80 19.05 10.90 -16.23
C ILE A 80 17.52 10.84 -16.15
N ALA A 81 16.98 10.26 -15.08
CA ALA A 81 15.55 10.18 -14.86
C ALA A 81 14.90 11.57 -14.83
N ASP A 82 15.48 12.52 -14.10
CA ASP A 82 14.97 13.90 -14.01
C ASP A 82 14.96 14.58 -15.39
N LYS A 83 16.04 14.43 -16.18
CA LYS A 83 16.09 14.96 -17.56
C LYS A 83 15.00 14.37 -18.45
N LEU A 84 14.71 13.08 -18.32
CA LEU A 84 13.67 12.41 -19.09
C LEU A 84 12.26 12.81 -18.63
N LEU A 85 12.05 12.97 -17.33
CA LEU A 85 10.80 13.49 -16.76
C LEU A 85 10.53 14.92 -17.25
N ASP A 86 11.55 15.78 -17.26
CA ASP A 86 11.45 17.14 -17.80
C ASP A 86 11.10 17.12 -19.29
N ALA A 87 11.76 16.26 -20.08
CA ALA A 87 11.52 16.15 -21.52
C ALA A 87 10.07 15.75 -21.89
N ILE A 88 9.37 15.07 -20.99
CA ILE A 88 7.97 14.64 -21.15
C ILE A 88 6.99 15.45 -20.30
N ASN A 89 7.43 16.53 -19.66
CA ASN A 89 6.64 17.40 -18.76
C ASN A 89 5.99 16.66 -17.57
N LEU A 90 6.74 15.77 -16.92
CA LEU A 90 6.33 15.03 -15.72
C LEU A 90 7.33 15.19 -14.56
N SER A 91 7.98 16.35 -14.45
CA SER A 91 9.02 16.65 -13.45
C SER A 91 8.56 16.47 -11.99
N ASP A 92 7.27 16.60 -11.72
CA ASP A 92 6.64 16.42 -10.41
C ASP A 92 6.36 14.95 -10.05
N ARG A 93 6.70 14.01 -10.94
CA ARG A 93 6.36 12.58 -10.81
C ARG A 93 7.55 11.68 -10.44
N SER A 94 8.59 12.24 -9.82
CA SER A 94 9.74 11.47 -9.31
C SER A 94 9.32 10.28 -8.43
N ASP A 95 8.32 10.50 -7.58
CA ASP A 95 7.83 9.49 -6.62
C ASP A 95 7.06 8.34 -7.28
N SER A 96 6.75 8.49 -8.57
CA SER A 96 6.09 7.48 -9.39
C SER A 96 7.04 6.72 -10.30
N VAL A 97 8.33 7.06 -10.29
CA VAL A 97 9.35 6.35 -11.08
C VAL A 97 9.54 4.95 -10.49
N ILE A 98 9.32 3.95 -11.33
CA ILE A 98 9.52 2.53 -11.00
C ILE A 98 11.01 2.17 -11.07
N GLY A 99 11.73 2.77 -12.01
CA GLY A 99 13.16 2.56 -12.24
C GLY A 99 13.55 2.82 -13.69
N MET A 100 14.83 2.58 -14.00
CA MET A 100 15.39 2.78 -15.34
C MET A 100 16.26 1.61 -15.77
N TYR A 101 15.97 1.03 -16.94
CA TYR A 101 16.93 0.17 -17.61
C TYR A 101 17.91 1.02 -18.40
N ASP A 102 19.19 0.74 -18.22
CA ASP A 102 20.28 1.44 -18.89
C ASP A 102 21.07 0.43 -19.72
N PHE A 103 20.83 0.46 -21.02
CA PHE A 103 21.52 -0.37 -22.01
C PHE A 103 22.77 0.33 -22.56
N GLY A 104 23.24 1.42 -21.93
CA GLY A 104 24.34 2.23 -22.45
C GLY A 104 23.86 3.25 -23.48
N ASN A 105 23.57 2.82 -24.72
CA ASN A 105 23.12 3.75 -25.77
C ASN A 105 21.64 4.11 -25.67
N TYR A 106 20.85 3.26 -24.99
CA TYR A 106 19.43 3.44 -24.79
C TYR A 106 19.07 3.39 -23.32
N GLN A 107 18.18 4.29 -22.90
CA GLN A 107 17.59 4.27 -21.57
C GLN A 107 16.08 4.06 -21.69
N ILE A 108 15.55 3.21 -20.82
CA ILE A 108 14.10 3.01 -20.67
C ILE A 108 13.73 3.38 -19.25
N LEU A 109 13.07 4.52 -19.08
CA LEU A 109 12.50 4.96 -17.81
C LEU A 109 11.06 4.42 -17.69
N LEU A 110 10.74 3.80 -16.56
CA LEU A 110 9.43 3.26 -16.26
C LEU A 110 8.76 4.10 -15.18
N ILE A 111 7.53 4.56 -15.44
CA ILE A 111 6.76 5.42 -14.53
C ILE A 111 5.40 4.80 -14.29
N SER A 112 5.02 4.65 -13.03
CA SER A 112 3.68 4.17 -12.65
C SER A 112 2.60 5.18 -13.01
N GLN A 113 1.50 4.72 -13.62
CA GLN A 113 0.28 5.50 -13.86
C GLN A 113 -0.94 4.73 -13.32
N GLY A 114 -0.83 4.26 -12.08
CA GLY A 114 -1.86 3.45 -11.43
C GLY A 114 -1.88 2.05 -12.02
N GLU A 115 -2.85 1.76 -12.89
CA GLU A 115 -3.03 0.44 -13.51
C GLU A 115 -2.16 0.22 -14.75
N SER A 116 -1.45 1.26 -15.22
CA SER A 116 -0.56 1.17 -16.37
C SER A 116 0.84 1.68 -16.06
N ILE A 117 1.78 1.37 -16.93
CA ILE A 117 3.17 1.86 -16.87
C ILE A 117 3.43 2.70 -18.11
N LEU A 118 3.87 3.93 -17.89
CA LEU A 118 4.44 4.75 -18.95
C LEU A 118 5.91 4.34 -19.13
N GLU A 119 6.24 3.85 -20.31
CA GLU A 119 7.59 3.56 -20.76
C GLU A 119 8.11 4.76 -21.56
N VAL A 120 9.26 5.28 -21.17
CA VAL A 120 9.93 6.41 -21.83
C VAL A 120 11.29 5.92 -22.33
N LEU A 121 11.39 5.74 -23.65
CA LEU A 121 12.60 5.33 -24.34
C LEU A 121 13.38 6.56 -24.81
N SER A 122 14.67 6.57 -24.53
CA SER A 122 15.63 7.59 -25.00
C SER A 122 16.83 6.93 -25.67
N ASP A 123 17.30 7.51 -26.77
CA ASP A 123 18.57 7.19 -27.44
C ASP A 123 19.62 8.32 -27.27
N GLY A 124 19.36 9.24 -26.33
CA GLY A 124 20.16 10.44 -26.09
C GLY A 124 19.84 11.63 -26.98
N HIS A 125 19.08 11.44 -28.07
CA HIS A 125 18.69 12.49 -29.01
C HIS A 125 17.17 12.64 -29.14
N THR A 126 16.47 11.52 -29.10
CA THR A 126 15.02 11.43 -29.23
C THR A 126 14.43 10.75 -28.01
N VAL A 127 13.25 11.20 -27.62
CA VAL A 127 12.46 10.62 -26.52
C VAL A 127 11.13 10.15 -27.09
N LYS A 128 10.78 8.90 -26.81
CA LYS A 128 9.50 8.29 -27.20
C LYS A 128 8.82 7.72 -25.98
N SER A 129 7.53 7.98 -25.84
CA SER A 129 6.71 7.44 -24.77
C SER A 129 5.73 6.41 -25.31
N SER A 130 5.54 5.32 -24.57
CA SER A 130 4.49 4.33 -24.84
C SER A 130 3.87 3.85 -23.53
N THR A 131 2.60 3.44 -23.56
CA THR A 131 1.91 2.92 -22.39
C THR A 131 1.87 1.40 -22.45
N ARG A 132 2.23 0.74 -21.35
CA ARG A 132 2.13 -0.69 -21.15
C ARG A 132 1.06 -1.00 -20.12
N ILE A 133 0.25 -2.02 -20.40
CA ILE A 133 -0.73 -2.57 -19.47
C ILE A 133 -0.16 -3.89 -18.94
N PRO A 134 0.15 -3.98 -17.65
CA PRO A 134 0.58 -5.23 -17.04
C PRO A 134 -0.48 -6.33 -17.13
N ILE A 135 -0.04 -7.58 -17.25
CA ILE A 135 -0.92 -8.75 -17.36
C ILE A 135 -1.04 -9.39 -15.97
N LEU A 136 -2.28 -9.62 -15.50
CA LEU A 136 -2.53 -10.37 -14.27
C LEU A 136 -2.13 -11.84 -14.47
N LEU A 137 -1.19 -12.32 -13.66
CA LEU A 137 -0.74 -13.70 -13.66
C LEU A 137 -1.50 -14.57 -12.66
N GLY A 138 -1.96 -13.97 -11.56
CA GLY A 138 -2.75 -14.65 -10.55
C GLY A 138 -3.06 -13.77 -9.35
N GLU A 139 -4.02 -14.21 -8.54
CA GLU A 139 -4.45 -13.52 -7.34
C GLU A 139 -4.80 -14.52 -6.24
N LYS A 140 -4.78 -14.03 -5.00
CA LYS A 140 -5.06 -14.81 -3.80
C LYS A 140 -5.75 -13.93 -2.77
N GLU A 141 -6.83 -14.44 -2.20
CA GLU A 141 -7.52 -13.81 -1.08
C GLU A 141 -7.39 -14.68 0.16
N ILE A 142 -7.11 -14.04 1.29
CA ILE A 142 -6.93 -14.67 2.59
C ILE A 142 -7.73 -13.87 3.62
N SER A 143 -8.77 -14.49 4.17
CA SER A 143 -9.52 -13.96 5.30
C SER A 143 -9.12 -14.72 6.56
N LYS A 144 -8.69 -13.99 7.60
CA LYS A 144 -8.31 -14.56 8.90
C LYS A 144 -9.01 -13.81 10.03
N LYS A 145 -9.23 -14.52 11.15
CA LYS A 145 -9.52 -13.87 12.43
C LYS A 145 -8.18 -13.47 13.09
N PRO A 146 -8.07 -12.28 13.69
CA PRO A 146 -6.82 -11.82 14.28
C PRO A 146 -6.35 -12.73 15.43
N THR A 147 -5.03 -12.98 15.51
CA THR A 147 -4.42 -13.96 16.42
C THR A 147 -4.06 -13.37 17.80
N MET A 148 -3.98 -12.04 17.93
CA MET A 148 -3.74 -11.37 19.21
C MET A 148 -4.64 -10.15 19.36
N ILE A 149 -5.58 -10.23 20.30
CA ILE A 149 -6.31 -9.09 20.87
C ILE A 149 -6.06 -9.18 22.37
N SER A 150 -5.37 -8.19 22.96
CA SER A 150 -5.15 -8.14 24.40
C SER A 150 -6.40 -7.66 25.15
N LEU A 151 -7.56 -8.25 24.90
CA LEU A 151 -8.75 -8.11 25.74
C LEU A 151 -9.79 -9.16 25.37
N ASN A 152 -10.14 -9.97 26.36
CA ASN A 152 -10.96 -11.18 26.30
C ASN A 152 -12.42 -11.02 25.77
N GLU A 153 -12.82 -9.89 25.19
CA GLU A 153 -14.25 -9.62 24.92
C GLU A 153 -14.60 -9.07 23.53
N MET A 154 -13.66 -8.84 22.59
CA MET A 154 -14.02 -8.25 21.27
C MET A 154 -13.46 -8.95 20.02
N MET A 155 -12.98 -10.18 20.14
CA MET A 155 -12.45 -10.95 18.99
C MET A 155 -13.46 -11.16 17.84
N GLU A 156 -14.77 -11.12 18.11
CA GLU A 156 -15.80 -11.37 17.08
C GLU A 156 -16.02 -10.19 16.14
N ASN A 157 -15.56 -9.00 16.51
CA ASN A 157 -15.86 -7.75 15.83
C ASN A 157 -14.74 -7.26 14.93
N VAL A 158 -13.66 -8.02 14.78
CA VAL A 158 -12.52 -7.64 13.92
C VAL A 158 -12.36 -8.64 12.79
N SER A 159 -12.32 -8.15 11.56
CA SER A 159 -12.01 -8.95 10.36
C SER A 159 -10.73 -8.46 9.70
N VAL A 160 -9.88 -9.41 9.31
CA VAL A 160 -8.66 -9.16 8.55
C VAL A 160 -8.79 -9.84 7.19
N ASN A 161 -8.76 -9.04 6.13
CA ASN A 161 -8.80 -9.50 4.76
C ASN A 161 -7.52 -9.07 4.05
N THR A 162 -6.82 -10.01 3.42
CA THR A 162 -5.63 -9.74 2.61
C THR A 162 -5.88 -10.22 1.20
N HIS A 163 -5.66 -9.33 0.24
CA HIS A 163 -5.75 -9.61 -1.19
C HIS A 163 -4.39 -9.34 -1.84
N VAL A 164 -3.85 -10.36 -2.50
CA VAL A 164 -2.58 -10.31 -3.21
C VAL A 164 -2.83 -10.53 -4.69
N GLN A 165 -2.28 -9.67 -5.53
CA GLN A 165 -2.34 -9.77 -6.98
C GLN A 165 -0.94 -9.69 -7.56
N LEU A 166 -0.63 -10.58 -8.50
CA LEU A 166 0.65 -10.61 -9.21
C LEU A 166 0.42 -10.29 -10.68
N TYR A 167 1.09 -9.27 -11.16
CA TYR A 167 1.13 -8.90 -12.58
C TYR A 167 2.56 -9.02 -13.13
N SER A 168 2.66 -9.04 -14.44
CA SER A 168 3.94 -8.86 -15.13
C SER A 168 3.83 -7.96 -16.34
N THR A 169 4.96 -7.37 -16.73
CA THR A 169 5.13 -6.73 -18.01
C THR A 169 6.49 -7.09 -18.59
N SER A 170 6.55 -7.25 -19.91
CA SER A 170 7.78 -7.56 -20.63
C SER A 170 8.35 -6.29 -21.27
N ILE A 171 9.63 -6.05 -21.00
CA ILE A 171 10.42 -4.95 -21.54
C ILE A 171 11.43 -5.53 -22.53
N VAL A 172 11.38 -5.06 -23.78
CA VAL A 172 12.25 -5.55 -24.84
C VAL A 172 13.41 -4.58 -24.99
N SER A 173 14.64 -5.10 -24.96
CA SER A 173 15.81 -4.27 -25.21
C SER A 173 15.77 -3.70 -26.64
N PRO A 174 15.99 -2.38 -26.81
CA PRO A 174 16.13 -1.77 -28.12
C PRO A 174 17.38 -2.26 -28.87
N GLU A 175 18.43 -2.65 -28.13
CA GLU A 175 19.69 -3.13 -28.70
C GLU A 175 19.60 -4.58 -29.17
N SER A 176 18.77 -5.40 -28.52
CA SER A 176 18.59 -6.81 -28.86
C SER A 176 17.14 -7.27 -28.62
N PRO A 177 16.33 -7.45 -29.69
CA PRO A 177 14.95 -7.91 -29.55
C PRO A 177 14.78 -9.28 -28.88
N SER A 178 15.84 -10.08 -28.82
CA SER A 178 15.85 -11.37 -28.10
C SER A 178 16.05 -11.22 -26.59
N MET A 179 16.50 -10.05 -26.14
CA MET A 179 16.64 -9.73 -24.72
C MET A 179 15.31 -9.15 -24.22
N ILE A 180 14.53 -10.01 -23.56
CA ILE A 180 13.26 -9.66 -22.95
C ILE A 180 13.42 -9.74 -21.42
N LEU A 181 13.21 -8.62 -20.76
CA LEU A 181 13.21 -8.49 -19.30
C LEU A 181 11.77 -8.54 -18.82
N THR A 182 11.53 -9.16 -17.66
CA THR A 182 10.20 -9.21 -17.05
C THR A 182 10.22 -8.44 -15.74
N LEU A 183 9.40 -7.39 -15.69
CA LEU A 183 9.10 -6.69 -14.45
C LEU A 183 7.86 -7.34 -13.83
N TYR A 184 7.98 -7.79 -12.59
CA TYR A 184 6.85 -8.25 -11.80
C TYR A 184 6.28 -7.12 -10.97
N ILE A 185 4.96 -7.07 -10.84
CA ILE A 185 4.27 -6.06 -10.04
C ILE A 185 3.39 -6.80 -9.06
N VAL A 186 3.66 -6.64 -7.77
CA VAL A 186 2.87 -7.28 -6.73
C VAL A 186 2.06 -6.23 -6.02
N THR A 187 0.74 -6.36 -6.04
CA THR A 187 -0.15 -5.52 -5.25
C THR A 187 -0.62 -6.30 -4.05
N VAL A 188 -0.43 -5.74 -2.86
CA VAL A 188 -0.94 -6.30 -1.61
C VAL A 188 -1.86 -5.26 -1.00
N THR A 189 -3.10 -5.67 -0.75
CA THR A 189 -4.06 -4.90 0.00
C THR A 189 -4.42 -5.69 1.24
N ARG A 190 -4.22 -5.10 2.41
CA ARG A 190 -4.73 -5.64 3.65
C ARG A 190 -5.67 -4.65 4.29
N THR A 191 -6.84 -5.14 4.67
CA THR A 191 -7.88 -4.35 5.31
C THR A 191 -8.25 -5.00 6.64
N ASP A 192 -8.07 -4.22 7.70
CA ASP A 192 -8.46 -4.58 9.05
C ASP A 192 -9.67 -3.72 9.43
N GLU A 193 -10.79 -4.35 9.75
CA GLU A 193 -12.04 -3.66 10.05
C GLU A 193 -12.51 -3.98 11.45
N TYR A 194 -12.89 -2.95 12.18
CA TYR A 194 -13.64 -3.06 13.43
C TYR A 194 -15.12 -2.80 13.17
N ARG A 195 -15.95 -3.76 13.57
CA ARG A 195 -17.41 -3.75 13.42
C ARG A 195 -18.08 -3.65 14.78
N ASN A 196 -19.26 -3.05 14.84
CA ASN A 196 -20.08 -3.12 16.05
C ASN A 196 -20.85 -4.45 16.13
N TYR A 197 -21.60 -4.64 17.21
CA TYR A 197 -22.48 -5.80 17.41
C TYR A 197 -23.51 -6.01 16.27
N PHE A 198 -23.88 -4.96 15.53
CA PHE A 198 -24.79 -5.04 14.39
C PHE A 198 -24.07 -5.34 13.06
N GLY A 199 -22.75 -5.56 13.08
CA GLY A 199 -21.93 -5.86 11.91
C GLY A 199 -21.50 -4.62 11.09
N GLU A 200 -21.84 -3.41 11.53
CA GLU A 200 -21.50 -2.16 10.84
C GLU A 200 -20.04 -1.79 11.09
N ILE A 201 -19.29 -1.45 10.04
CA ILE A 201 -17.89 -1.02 10.14
C ILE A 201 -17.84 0.35 10.83
N ARG A 202 -17.11 0.41 11.95
CA ARG A 202 -16.90 1.63 12.74
C ARG A 202 -15.54 2.25 12.51
N ALA A 203 -14.53 1.41 12.28
CA ALA A 203 -13.22 1.84 11.85
C ALA A 203 -12.65 0.80 10.88
N SER A 204 -11.87 1.25 9.91
CA SER A 204 -11.12 0.39 9.00
C SER A 204 -9.77 1.03 8.71
N LEU A 205 -8.73 0.21 8.68
CA LEU A 205 -7.40 0.56 8.23
C LEU A 205 -7.06 -0.32 7.05
N THR A 206 -6.76 0.28 5.91
CA THR A 206 -6.32 -0.42 4.70
C THR A 206 -4.88 -0.05 4.39
N ALA A 207 -3.96 -1.01 4.51
CA ALA A 207 -2.60 -0.89 4.01
C ALA A 207 -2.56 -1.43 2.57
N LYS A 208 -2.27 -0.57 1.59
CA LYS A 208 -2.20 -0.96 0.18
C LYS A 208 -0.85 -0.57 -0.41
N GLY A 209 -0.08 -1.58 -0.82
CA GLY A 209 1.22 -1.40 -1.44
C GLY A 209 1.28 -2.04 -2.83
N THR A 210 1.84 -1.31 -3.79
CA THR A 210 2.26 -1.85 -5.10
C THR A 210 3.77 -1.90 -5.15
N PHE A 211 4.33 -3.10 -5.28
CA PHE A 211 5.76 -3.37 -5.30
C PHE A 211 6.21 -3.71 -6.72
N TYR A 212 7.20 -3.00 -7.23
CA TYR A 212 7.81 -3.28 -8.52
C TYR A 212 9.08 -4.10 -8.31
N VAL A 213 9.09 -5.32 -8.83
CA VAL A 213 10.06 -6.36 -8.47
C VAL A 213 10.78 -6.87 -9.70
N GLU A 214 12.10 -6.76 -9.68
CA GLU A 214 12.95 -7.53 -10.56
C GLU A 214 13.27 -8.87 -9.89
N TYR A 215 12.84 -9.98 -10.52
CA TYR A 215 12.89 -11.29 -9.89
C TYR A 215 14.30 -11.65 -9.41
N GLY A 216 14.42 -12.02 -8.13
CA GLY A 216 15.69 -12.45 -7.54
C GLY A 216 16.77 -11.37 -7.40
N SER A 217 16.45 -10.11 -7.73
CA SER A 217 17.36 -8.97 -7.70
C SER A 217 16.95 -8.00 -6.60
N SER A 218 15.92 -7.19 -6.84
CA SER A 218 15.51 -6.13 -5.90
C SER A 218 14.10 -5.63 -6.16
N ILE A 219 13.59 -4.86 -5.20
CA ILE A 219 12.39 -4.03 -5.33
C ILE A 219 12.84 -2.65 -5.77
N THR A 220 12.40 -2.22 -6.95
CA THR A 220 12.89 -0.97 -7.56
C THR A 220 12.00 0.23 -7.26
N GLY A 221 10.75 -0.02 -6.89
CA GLY A 221 9.80 1.01 -6.47
C GLY A 221 8.69 0.44 -5.59
N ILE A 222 8.13 1.30 -4.74
CA ILE A 222 6.97 0.99 -3.90
C ILE A 222 6.01 2.18 -3.98
N THR A 223 4.75 1.91 -4.31
CA THR A 223 3.68 2.91 -4.23
C THR A 223 2.76 2.56 -3.06
N ASP A 224 2.55 3.53 -2.18
CA ASP A 224 1.67 3.43 -1.01
C ASP A 224 0.34 4.11 -1.31
N LEU A 225 -0.75 3.36 -1.15
CA LEU A 225 -2.13 3.81 -1.29
C LEU A 225 -2.93 3.48 -0.03
N SER A 226 -2.26 3.44 1.11
CA SER A 226 -2.88 3.18 2.40
C SER A 226 -3.94 4.25 2.71
N SER A 227 -5.01 3.81 3.35
CA SER A 227 -6.15 4.65 3.67
C SER A 227 -6.82 4.17 4.95
N TYR A 228 -7.69 5.01 5.50
CA TYR A 228 -8.49 4.67 6.66
C TYR A 228 -9.94 5.10 6.47
N TYR A 229 -10.81 4.54 7.29
CA TYR A 229 -12.20 4.93 7.42
C TYR A 229 -12.60 4.92 8.88
N THR A 230 -13.32 5.94 9.32
CA THR A 230 -13.88 6.03 10.68
C THR A 230 -15.29 6.59 10.60
N THR A 231 -16.19 6.10 11.46
CA THR A 231 -17.55 6.63 11.58
C THR A 231 -17.95 6.88 13.01
N PHE A 232 -18.87 7.84 13.16
CA PHE A 232 -19.56 8.09 14.41
C PHE A 232 -20.05 6.79 15.06
N PRO A 233 -19.85 6.57 16.37
CA PRO A 233 -19.35 7.53 17.35
C PRO A 233 -17.82 7.56 17.51
N TYR A 234 -17.06 6.98 16.59
CA TYR A 234 -15.59 7.00 16.62
C TYR A 234 -15.03 8.18 15.82
N SER A 235 -13.92 8.73 16.27
CA SER A 235 -13.11 9.73 15.56
C SER A 235 -11.68 9.25 15.39
N THR A 236 -11.02 9.68 14.31
CA THR A 236 -9.58 9.46 14.12
C THR A 236 -8.80 10.32 15.11
N CYS A 237 -7.88 9.69 15.85
CA CYS A 237 -6.93 10.35 16.73
C CYS A 237 -5.57 10.52 16.05
N GLU A 238 -5.12 9.49 15.34
CA GLU A 238 -3.85 9.48 14.61
C GLU A 238 -3.99 8.59 13.37
N TYR A 239 -3.36 9.01 12.27
CA TYR A 239 -3.16 8.18 11.10
C TYR A 239 -1.77 8.45 10.54
N SER A 240 -1.00 7.40 10.30
CA SER A 240 0.31 7.50 9.65
C SER A 240 0.55 6.28 8.77
N HIS A 241 1.41 6.44 7.77
CA HIS A 241 1.84 5.34 6.92
C HIS A 241 3.23 5.63 6.36
N TYR A 242 3.97 4.58 6.03
CA TYR A 242 5.30 4.70 5.45
C TYR A 242 5.71 3.43 4.70
N THR A 243 6.64 3.60 3.77
CA THR A 243 7.24 2.51 3.01
C THR A 243 8.71 2.32 3.36
N SER A 244 9.23 1.12 3.11
CA SER A 244 10.68 0.86 3.17
C SER A 244 11.04 -0.34 2.30
N GLY A 245 12.33 -0.44 1.94
CA GLY A 245 12.88 -1.60 1.22
C GLY A 245 13.08 -1.42 -0.30
N VAL A 246 12.93 -0.22 -0.83
CA VAL A 246 13.41 0.10 -2.19
C VAL A 246 14.93 -0.12 -2.27
N GLY A 247 15.39 -0.76 -3.34
CA GLY A 247 16.79 -1.15 -3.54
C GLY A 247 17.22 -2.39 -2.76
N THR A 248 16.31 -3.04 -2.01
CA THR A 248 16.60 -4.28 -1.29
C THR A 248 15.77 -5.43 -1.84
N THR A 249 15.97 -6.63 -1.33
CA THR A 249 15.20 -7.83 -1.69
C THR A 249 13.85 -7.93 -0.96
N VAL A 250 13.59 -7.05 0.01
CA VAL A 250 12.40 -7.11 0.88
C VAL A 250 11.85 -5.72 1.11
N GLY A 251 10.55 -5.54 0.83
CA GLY A 251 9.87 -4.26 0.95
C GLY A 251 8.63 -4.36 1.82
N GLN A 252 8.19 -3.22 2.34
CA GLN A 252 7.00 -3.16 3.18
C GLN A 252 6.28 -1.81 3.07
N VAL A 253 4.97 -1.86 3.25
CA VAL A 253 4.08 -0.72 3.48
C VAL A 253 3.43 -0.90 4.85
N ASN A 254 3.64 0.07 5.74
CA ASN A 254 3.08 0.07 7.07
C ASN A 254 2.05 1.18 7.16
N ALA A 255 0.92 0.90 7.80
CA ALA A 255 -0.12 1.87 8.11
C ALA A 255 -0.52 1.74 9.57
N HIS A 256 -0.85 2.87 10.18
CA HIS A 256 -1.24 3.00 11.57
C HIS A 256 -2.48 3.85 11.68
N LEU A 257 -3.42 3.41 12.51
CA LEU A 257 -4.64 4.13 12.82
C LEU A 257 -4.96 4.02 14.31
N LYS A 258 -4.98 5.16 15.00
CA LYS A 258 -5.54 5.29 16.34
C LYS A 258 -6.89 5.97 16.24
N THR A 259 -7.92 5.36 16.82
CA THR A 259 -9.29 5.89 16.89
C THR A 259 -9.79 5.92 18.33
N GLY A 260 -10.70 6.84 18.62
CA GLY A 260 -11.28 7.03 19.95
C GLY A 260 -12.79 7.15 19.88
N SER A 261 -13.51 6.58 20.85
CA SER A 261 -14.95 6.74 21.00
C SER A 261 -15.27 8.10 21.62
N LEU A 262 -16.20 8.84 21.02
CA LEU A 262 -16.61 10.17 21.47
C LEU A 262 -17.40 10.16 22.79
N PHE A 263 -18.02 9.02 23.15
CA PHE A 263 -18.91 8.90 24.32
C PHE A 263 -18.47 7.83 25.31
N ALA A 264 -17.33 7.19 25.07
CA ALA A 264 -16.79 6.17 25.95
C ALA A 264 -15.28 6.31 26.05
N ARG A 265 -14.72 5.81 27.15
CA ARG A 265 -13.27 5.65 27.33
C ARG A 265 -12.79 4.44 26.56
N ALA A 266 -12.88 4.48 25.23
CA ALA A 266 -12.48 3.40 24.35
C ALA A 266 -11.58 3.95 23.25
N GLN A 267 -10.39 3.38 23.12
CA GLN A 267 -9.47 3.64 22.00
C GLN A 267 -9.17 2.33 21.27
N ILE A 268 -9.00 2.41 19.96
CA ILE A 268 -8.50 1.33 19.10
C ILE A 268 -7.24 1.85 18.43
N ASP A 269 -6.12 1.20 18.69
CA ASP A 269 -4.86 1.48 18.03
C ASP A 269 -4.50 0.26 17.18
N ASN A 270 -4.39 0.46 15.87
CA ASN A 270 -4.17 -0.60 14.90
C ASN A 270 -2.95 -0.31 14.03
N TRP A 271 -2.04 -1.28 13.99
CA TRP A 271 -0.90 -1.30 13.07
C TRP A 271 -1.04 -2.45 12.09
N VAL A 272 -0.96 -2.12 10.81
CA VAL A 272 -1.01 -3.08 9.71
C VAL A 272 0.20 -2.88 8.83
N SER A 273 0.87 -3.99 8.52
CA SER A 273 1.94 -4.00 7.56
C SER A 273 1.67 -5.02 6.46
N CYS A 274 2.01 -4.63 5.23
CA CYS A 274 2.08 -5.46 4.05
C CYS A 274 3.55 -5.58 3.66
N ASN A 275 4.15 -6.74 3.90
CA ASN A 275 5.50 -7.04 3.42
C ASN A 275 5.39 -7.80 2.10
N ASN A 276 6.35 -7.56 1.21
CA ASN A 276 6.55 -8.47 0.10
C ASN A 276 8.02 -8.59 -0.29
N TRP A 277 8.41 -9.85 -0.44
CA TRP A 277 9.31 -10.30 -1.50
C TRP A 277 8.41 -11.11 -2.45
N LEU A 278 8.90 -11.75 -3.51
CA LEU A 278 8.12 -12.84 -4.12
C LEU A 278 7.99 -14.04 -3.16
N THR A 279 7.87 -13.83 -1.85
CA THR A 279 7.51 -14.80 -0.82
C THR A 279 6.41 -14.19 0.03
N THR A 280 5.29 -14.91 0.20
CA THR A 280 4.18 -14.46 1.05
C THR A 280 4.51 -14.71 2.52
N ASN A 281 5.48 -13.97 3.05
CA ASN A 281 5.56 -13.87 4.50
C ASN A 281 4.49 -12.87 4.91
N ASP A 282 3.45 -13.36 5.61
CA ASP A 282 2.53 -12.57 6.44
C ASP A 282 3.27 -11.80 7.57
N GLY A 283 4.56 -11.48 7.39
CA GLY A 283 5.45 -10.85 8.37
C GLY A 283 5.10 -9.41 8.70
N GLY A 284 3.92 -8.94 8.31
CA GLY A 284 3.34 -7.75 8.90
C GLY A 284 2.86 -8.08 10.30
N THR A 285 3.62 -7.69 11.32
CA THR A 285 3.17 -7.77 12.70
C THR A 285 1.89 -6.96 12.87
N THR A 286 0.89 -7.59 13.46
CA THR A 286 -0.42 -6.99 13.75
C THR A 286 -0.43 -6.68 15.24
N SER A 287 -0.43 -5.41 15.60
CA SER A 287 -0.77 -5.01 16.96
C SER A 287 -2.06 -4.21 16.87
N THR A 288 -3.17 -4.86 17.21
CA THR A 288 -4.43 -4.18 17.47
C THR A 288 -4.68 -4.28 18.97
N TRP A 289 -4.58 -3.17 19.68
CA TRP A 289 -4.96 -3.12 21.09
C TRP A 289 -6.14 -2.17 21.25
N MET A 290 -7.11 -2.61 22.04
CA MET A 290 -8.24 -1.81 22.43
C MET A 290 -8.09 -1.51 23.91
N SER A 291 -8.07 -0.24 24.31
CA SER A 291 -8.04 0.13 25.72
C SER A 291 -9.40 0.70 26.13
N GLY A 292 -10.00 0.08 27.15
CA GLY A 292 -11.21 0.58 27.81
C GLY A 292 -10.94 1.63 28.91
N SER A 293 -9.68 2.05 29.09
CA SER A 293 -9.26 2.96 30.17
C SER A 293 -8.72 4.31 29.69
N GLY A 294 -8.65 4.56 28.37
CA GLY A 294 -8.17 5.83 27.82
C GLY A 294 -9.26 6.90 27.71
N ASP A 295 -8.95 8.15 28.10
CA ASP A 295 -9.81 9.30 27.82
C ASP A 295 -9.71 9.65 26.32
N GLY A 296 -10.77 9.43 25.52
CA GLY A 296 -10.96 9.99 24.16
C GLY A 296 -9.73 9.94 23.23
N CYS A 297 -9.57 10.88 22.31
CA CYS A 297 -8.35 11.04 21.50
C CYS A 297 -7.22 11.79 22.24
N THR A 298 -7.22 11.81 23.57
CA THR A 298 -6.22 12.57 24.33
C THR A 298 -5.05 11.69 24.74
N GLY A 299 -3.87 11.99 24.17
CA GLY A 299 -2.50 11.60 24.59
C GLY A 299 -2.29 10.13 24.87
#